data_AF-A0A388TD82-F1
#
_entry.id   AF-A0A388TD82-F1
#
_cell.length_a   1.000
_cell.length_b   1.000
_cell.length_c   1.000
_cell.angle_alpha   90.00
_cell.angle_beta   90.00
_cell.angle_gamma   90.00
#
_symmetry.space_group_name_H-M   'P 1'
#
loop_
_entity.id
_entity.type
_entity.pdbx_description
1 polymer ?
#
loop_
_entity_poly.entity_id
_entity_poly.type
_entity_poly.pdbx_seq_one_letter_code
_entity_poly.pdbx_strand_id
1 'polypeptide(L)'
;MGIKRLIFFSLLLPVFLSAYTKLPLAVSNEIVAFTLFNYDNLIADSYENNKPYIKQLVYLLSRATKISETKYSAALQSPEFSAEDFPVSYMLKLNRRTREISGYYFVDTDE
;
A
#
# COMPACT_ATOMS: atom_id res chain seq x y z
N MET A 1 -44.53 26.30 -8.50
CA MET A 1 -43.11 26.35 -8.09
C MET A 1 -42.60 24.93 -7.93
N GLY A 2 -42.32 24.30 -9.07
CA GLY A 2 -42.16 22.85 -9.17
C GLY A 2 -40.70 22.43 -9.27
N ILE A 3 -40.38 21.33 -8.57
CA ILE A 3 -39.64 20.12 -9.01
C ILE A 3 -38.21 20.29 -9.59
N LYS A 4 -37.84 21.46 -10.11
CA LYS A 4 -36.56 21.73 -10.77
C LYS A 4 -35.35 21.84 -9.84
N ARG A 5 -35.55 21.80 -8.51
CA ARG A 5 -34.46 21.84 -7.52
C ARG A 5 -34.04 20.47 -6.98
N LEU A 6 -34.76 19.39 -7.31
CA LEU A 6 -34.46 18.05 -6.78
C LEU A 6 -33.49 17.24 -7.66
N ILE A 7 -33.25 17.64 -8.91
CA ILE A 7 -32.39 16.90 -9.85
C ILE A 7 -30.90 17.26 -9.68
N PHE A 8 -30.59 18.35 -8.98
CA PHE A 8 -29.20 18.79 -8.80
C PHE A 8 -28.46 18.04 -7.68
N PHE A 9 -29.18 17.32 -6.80
CA PHE A 9 -28.58 16.55 -5.71
C PHE A 9 -28.19 15.11 -6.11
N SER A 10 -28.65 14.60 -7.25
CA SER A 10 -28.39 13.23 -7.71
C SER A 10 -27.19 13.11 -8.67
N LEU A 11 -26.51 14.22 -9.00
CA LEU A 11 -25.38 14.24 -9.94
C LEU A 11 -23.99 14.30 -9.27
N LEU A 12 -23.92 14.31 -7.94
CA LEU A 12 -22.68 14.47 -7.16
C LEU A 12 -22.31 13.25 -6.31
N LEU A 13 -22.85 12.07 -6.60
CA LEU A 13 -22.45 10.87 -5.88
C LEU A 13 -22.33 9.64 -6.77
N PRO A 14 -21.24 9.52 -7.54
CA PRO A 14 -20.41 8.34 -7.44
C PRO A 14 -19.38 8.67 -6.35
N VAL A 15 -19.75 8.57 -5.07
CA VAL A 15 -18.72 8.26 -4.06
C VAL A 15 -18.33 6.84 -4.43
N PHE A 16 -17.26 6.76 -5.21
CA PHE A 16 -16.69 5.54 -5.72
C PHE A 16 -16.39 4.65 -4.51
N LEU A 17 -17.28 3.69 -4.23
CA LEU A 17 -16.90 2.39 -3.69
C LEU A 17 -16.00 1.74 -4.73
N SER A 18 -14.79 2.29 -4.91
CA SER A 18 -13.76 1.64 -5.71
C SER A 18 -13.33 0.44 -4.90
N ALA A 19 -13.87 -0.73 -5.25
CA ALA A 19 -13.41 -1.98 -4.69
C ALA A 19 -11.89 -2.06 -4.85
N TYR A 20 -11.20 -2.44 -3.78
CA TYR A 20 -9.77 -2.63 -3.82
C TYR A 20 -9.41 -3.69 -4.86
N THR A 21 -8.35 -3.47 -5.61
CA THR A 21 -7.96 -4.33 -6.74
C THR A 21 -6.74 -5.17 -6.38
N LYS A 22 -6.82 -6.49 -6.57
CA LYS A 22 -5.66 -7.36 -6.37
C LYS A 22 -4.63 -7.13 -7.47
N LEU A 23 -3.36 -7.06 -7.10
CA LEU A 23 -2.25 -7.04 -8.04
C LEU A 23 -2.13 -8.39 -8.78
N PRO A 24 -1.61 -8.40 -10.03
CA PRO A 24 -1.35 -9.63 -10.75
C PRO A 24 -0.48 -10.60 -9.93
N LEU A 25 -0.78 -11.90 -10.00
CA LEU A 25 -0.16 -12.92 -9.16
C LEU A 25 1.37 -12.88 -9.14
N ALA A 26 2.00 -12.70 -10.31
CA ALA A 26 3.45 -12.62 -10.41
C ALA A 26 4.04 -11.44 -9.63
N VAL A 27 3.39 -10.27 -9.67
CA VAL A 27 3.81 -9.05 -8.96
C VAL A 27 3.59 -9.22 -7.46
N SER A 28 2.46 -9.81 -7.07
CA SER A 28 2.15 -10.10 -5.67
C SER A 28 3.19 -11.04 -5.06
N ASN A 29 3.55 -12.12 -5.76
CA ASN A 29 4.57 -13.06 -5.31
C ASN A 29 5.96 -12.41 -5.20
N GLU A 30 6.32 -11.53 -6.14
CA GLU A 30 7.60 -10.80 -6.11
C GLU A 30 7.67 -9.90 -4.86
N ILE A 31 6.62 -9.13 -4.57
CA ILE A 31 6.56 -8.27 -3.38
C ILE A 31 6.61 -9.11 -2.10
N VAL A 32 5.79 -10.14 -1.99
CA VAL A 32 5.73 -11.00 -0.80
C VAL A 32 7.06 -11.70 -0.55
N ALA A 33 7.65 -12.29 -1.58
CA ALA A 33 8.94 -12.97 -1.46
C ALA A 33 10.05 -12.00 -1.07
N PHE A 34 10.11 -10.81 -1.70
CA PHE A 34 11.09 -9.80 -1.35
C PHE A 34 10.95 -9.34 0.10
N THR A 35 9.73 -9.03 0.54
CA THR A 35 9.45 -8.54 1.89
C THR A 35 9.80 -9.59 2.95
N LEU A 36 9.36 -10.84 2.77
CA LEU A 36 9.61 -11.89 3.76
C LEU A 36 11.08 -12.32 3.81
N PHE A 37 11.76 -12.39 2.66
CA PHE A 37 13.18 -12.77 2.61
C PHE A 37 14.10 -11.68 3.20
N ASN A 38 13.75 -10.41 3.02
CA ASN A 38 14.56 -9.28 3.49
C ASN A 38 14.01 -8.62 4.76
N TYR A 39 13.13 -9.28 5.50
CA TYR A 39 12.42 -8.69 6.64
C TYR A 39 13.37 -8.03 7.65
N ASP A 40 14.37 -8.77 8.13
CA ASP A 40 15.32 -8.26 9.14
C ASP A 40 16.07 -7.03 8.64
N ASN A 41 16.44 -7.02 7.36
CA ASN A 41 17.10 -5.88 6.72
C ASN A 41 16.16 -4.68 6.54
N LEU A 42 14.87 -4.92 6.28
CA LEU A 42 13.86 -3.87 6.19
C LEU A 42 13.65 -3.18 7.55
N ILE A 43 13.70 -3.94 8.64
CA ILE A 43 13.65 -3.39 10.01
C ILE A 43 14.93 -2.62 10.32
N ALA A 44 16.11 -3.19 10.02
CA ALA A 44 17.39 -2.52 10.21
C ALA A 44 17.46 -1.18 9.46
N ASP A 45 17.05 -1.17 8.19
CA ASP A 45 16.98 0.03 7.34
C ASP A 45 16.13 1.16 7.96
N SER A 46 15.18 0.86 8.85
CA SER A 46 14.37 1.90 9.49
C SER A 46 15.22 2.84 10.36
N TYR A 47 16.34 2.35 10.91
CA TYR A 47 17.27 3.07 11.79
C TYR A 47 18.55 3.59 11.11
N GLU A 48 18.76 3.24 9.84
CA GLU A 48 20.00 3.57 9.11
C GLU A 48 19.87 4.83 8.25
N ASN A 49 21.02 5.45 7.94
CA ASN A 49 21.06 6.57 6.99
C ASN A 49 20.93 6.09 5.53
N ASN A 50 21.45 4.90 5.21
CA ASN A 50 21.32 4.30 3.90
C ASN A 50 20.33 3.14 3.96
N LYS A 51 19.24 3.22 3.21
CA LYS A 51 18.09 2.30 3.31
C LYS A 51 17.86 1.50 2.01
N PRO A 52 18.81 0.68 1.54
CA PRO A 52 18.74 0.04 0.23
C PRO A 52 17.55 -0.91 0.07
N TYR A 53 17.15 -1.64 1.11
CA TYR A 53 16.03 -2.58 1.04
C TYR A 53 14.68 -1.86 1.05
N ILE A 54 14.53 -0.82 1.87
CA ILE A 54 13.34 0.03 1.84
C ILE A 54 13.23 0.71 0.47
N LYS A 55 14.32 1.24 -0.09
CA LYS A 55 14.32 1.83 -1.45
C LYS A 55 13.87 0.83 -2.51
N GLN A 56 14.37 -0.41 -2.46
CA GLN A 56 13.96 -1.45 -3.40
C GLN A 56 12.48 -1.82 -3.23
N LEU A 57 11.99 -1.94 -2.00
CA LEU A 57 10.58 -2.20 -1.72
C LEU A 57 9.69 -1.06 -2.24
N VAL A 58 10.08 0.19 -1.99
CA VAL A 58 9.41 1.39 -2.52
C VAL A 58 9.33 1.34 -4.05
N TYR A 59 10.42 0.99 -4.72
CA TYR A 59 10.46 0.85 -6.17
C TYR A 59 9.48 -0.23 -6.68
N LEU A 60 9.47 -1.42 -6.05
CA LEU A 60 8.56 -2.51 -6.42
C LEU A 60 7.09 -2.10 -6.30
N LEU A 61 6.72 -1.47 -5.17
CA LEU A 61 5.36 -1.00 -4.91
C LEU A 61 4.95 0.11 -5.88
N SER A 62 5.82 1.10 -6.09
CA SER A 62 5.61 2.19 -7.05
C SER A 62 5.38 1.67 -8.47
N ARG A 63 6.21 0.74 -8.93
CA ARG A 63 6.07 0.13 -10.27
C ARG A 63 4.75 -0.62 -10.41
N ALA A 64 4.36 -1.37 -9.36
CA ALA A 64 3.16 -2.18 -9.33
C ALA A 64 1.87 -1.35 -9.36
N THR A 65 1.83 -0.24 -8.62
CA THR A 65 0.60 0.53 -8.40
C THR A 65 0.55 1.87 -9.14
N LYS A 66 1.65 2.27 -9.80
CA LYS A 66 1.83 3.57 -10.46
C LYS A 66 1.73 4.78 -9.53
N ILE A 67 1.86 4.55 -8.23
CA ILE A 67 1.97 5.60 -7.22
C ILE A 67 3.44 6.02 -7.06
N SER A 68 3.70 7.29 -6.78
CA SER A 68 5.06 7.81 -6.66
C SER A 68 5.86 7.15 -5.53
N GLU A 69 7.15 6.94 -5.78
CA GLU A 69 8.10 6.43 -4.79
C GLU A 69 8.15 7.30 -3.53
N THR A 70 8.04 8.62 -3.66
CA THR A 70 7.98 9.55 -2.53
C THR A 70 6.84 9.22 -1.56
N LYS A 71 5.66 8.85 -2.09
CA LYS A 71 4.49 8.52 -1.26
C LYS A 71 4.70 7.22 -0.49
N TYR A 72 5.27 6.20 -1.13
CA TYR A 72 5.63 4.95 -0.45
C TYR A 72 6.79 5.12 0.52
N SER A 73 7.80 5.90 0.17
CA SER A 73 8.95 6.19 1.05
C SER A 73 8.49 6.87 2.33
N ALA A 74 7.60 7.85 2.24
CA ALA A 74 7.02 8.50 3.42
C ALA A 74 6.20 7.52 4.28
N ALA A 75 5.46 6.61 3.65
CA ALA A 75 4.66 5.61 4.37
C ALA A 75 5.53 4.57 5.09
N LEU A 76 6.56 4.04 4.43
CA LEU A 76 7.45 3.00 4.96
C LEU A 76 8.45 3.52 5.98
N GLN A 77 8.68 4.83 6.05
CA GLN A 77 9.48 5.48 7.09
C GLN A 77 8.63 5.93 8.29
N SER A 78 7.33 5.66 8.28
CA SER A 78 6.47 6.00 9.41
C SER A 78 6.73 5.09 10.62
N PRO A 79 6.43 5.54 11.85
CA PRO A 79 6.65 4.74 13.06
C PRO A 79 6.00 3.35 13.05
N GLU A 80 4.92 3.18 12.27
CA GLU A 80 4.21 1.91 12.11
C GLU A 80 5.11 0.77 11.56
N PHE A 81 6.06 1.13 10.69
CA PHE A 81 7.01 0.20 10.05
C PHE A 81 8.38 0.18 10.72
N SER A 82 8.62 1.08 11.68
CA SER A 82 9.85 1.12 12.46
C SER A 82 9.78 0.20 13.69
N ALA A 83 8.57 -0.08 14.18
CA ALA A 83 8.37 -0.97 15.32
C ALA A 83 8.67 -2.43 14.94
N GLU A 84 9.44 -3.14 15.76
CA GLU A 84 9.63 -4.58 15.63
C GLU A 84 8.27 -5.29 15.64
N ASP A 85 8.07 -6.14 14.64
CA ASP A 85 6.88 -6.97 14.50
C ASP A 85 7.30 -8.41 14.12
N PHE A 86 6.33 -9.30 13.94
CA PHE A 86 6.60 -10.55 13.25
C PHE A 86 6.58 -10.33 11.72
N PRO A 87 7.36 -11.09 10.93
CA PRO A 87 7.43 -10.90 9.47
C PRO A 87 6.06 -10.91 8.77
N VAL A 88 5.16 -11.81 9.19
CA VAL A 88 3.80 -11.92 8.65
C VAL A 88 2.99 -10.67 8.97
N SER A 89 3.05 -10.18 10.20
CA SER A 89 2.35 -8.97 10.63
C SER A 89 2.86 -7.73 9.90
N TYR A 90 4.18 -7.60 9.70
CA TYR A 90 4.78 -6.56 8.87
C TYR A 90 4.24 -6.60 7.45
N MET A 91 4.17 -7.79 6.85
CA MET A 91 3.61 -7.94 5.51
C MET A 91 2.15 -7.49 5.47
N LEU A 92 1.33 -7.89 6.46
CA LEU A 92 -0.09 -7.54 6.50
C LEU A 92 -0.30 -6.03 6.64
N LYS A 93 0.50 -5.37 7.48
CA LYS A 93 0.56 -3.91 7.57
C LYS A 93 0.93 -3.29 6.22
N LEU A 94 1.95 -3.81 5.54
CA LEU A 94 2.36 -3.34 4.22
C LEU A 94 1.23 -3.47 3.18
N ASN A 95 0.53 -4.60 3.20
CA ASN A 95 -0.58 -4.88 2.29
C ASN A 95 -1.76 -3.92 2.53
N ARG A 96 -2.15 -3.73 3.79
CA ARG A 96 -3.17 -2.73 4.19
C ARG A 96 -2.75 -1.33 3.77
N ARG A 97 -1.51 -0.93 4.05
CA ARG A 97 -1.01 0.41 3.69
C ARG A 97 -0.97 0.64 2.20
N THR A 98 -0.59 -0.36 1.42
CA THR A 98 -0.62 -0.32 -0.04
C THR A 98 -2.04 -0.15 -0.55
N ARG A 99 -3.00 -0.86 0.06
CA ARG A 99 -4.43 -0.79 -0.24
C ARG A 99 -4.98 0.62 0.02
N GLU A 100 -4.65 1.23 1.16
CA GLU A 100 -5.02 2.61 1.49
C GLU A 100 -4.42 3.64 0.52
N ILE A 101 -3.15 3.49 0.17
CA ILE A 101 -2.39 4.48 -0.62
C ILE A 101 -2.80 4.49 -2.09
N SER A 102 -3.09 3.30 -2.64
CA SER A 102 -3.15 3.07 -4.08
C SER A 102 -4.45 2.44 -4.57
N GLY A 103 -5.26 1.88 -3.66
CA GLY A 103 -6.39 1.04 -4.03
C GLY A 103 -6.01 -0.41 -4.38
N TYR A 104 -4.71 -0.75 -4.39
CA TYR A 104 -4.22 -2.09 -4.74
C TYR A 104 -3.72 -2.89 -3.54
N TYR A 105 -3.83 -4.22 -3.61
CA TYR A 105 -3.30 -5.13 -2.59
C TYR A 105 -2.65 -6.36 -3.23
N PHE A 106 -1.76 -7.04 -2.50
CA PHE A 106 -1.01 -8.22 -2.99
C PHE A 106 -1.26 -9.50 -2.19
N VAL A 107 -1.88 -9.42 -1.00
CA VAL A 107 -2.34 -10.60 -0.24
C VAL A 107 -3.83 -10.48 0.07
N ASP A 108 -4.57 -11.56 -0.15
CA ASP A 108 -5.97 -11.66 0.27
C ASP A 108 -6.01 -11.69 1.80
N THR A 109 -6.86 -10.86 2.36
CA THR A 109 -7.13 -10.80 3.79
C THR A 109 -8.63 -10.91 3.95
N ASP A 110 -9.11 -11.61 4.98
CA ASP A 110 -10.55 -11.77 5.26
C ASP A 110 -11.24 -10.46 5.73
N GLU A 111 -10.58 -9.31 5.55
CA GLU A 111 -11.07 -7.96 5.89
C GLU A 111 -11.86 -7.33 4.72
#